data_AF-A0A432ZS84-F1
#
_entry.id   AF-A0A432ZS84-F1
#
_cell.length_a   1.000
_cell.length_b   1.000
_cell.length_c   1.000
_cell.angle_alpha   90.00
_cell.angle_beta   90.00
_cell.angle_gamma   90.00
#
_symmetry.space_group_name_H-M   'P 1'
#
loop_
_entity.id
_entity.type
_entity.pdbx_description
1 polymer ?
#
loop_
_entity_poly.entity_id
_entity_poly.type
_entity_poly.pdbx_seq_one_letter_code
_entity_poly.pdbx_strand_id
1 'polypeptide(L)'
;MFGNEEPYTVTGNTITLKDESKQLLLVTADRYPNILVSKYSVELSDWEPERRPGVKNISLQELFKRDKTYFFVRAGGVEYQVDLKYTESPITEMKF
;
A
#
# COMPACT_ATOMS: atom_id res chain seq x y z
N MET A 1 5.51 9.71 26.03
CA MET A 1 6.40 9.20 24.95
C MET A 1 5.50 8.81 23.79
N PHE A 2 5.35 9.67 22.77
CA PHE A 2 4.64 9.31 21.55
C PHE A 2 5.53 8.32 20.80
N GLY A 3 5.18 7.03 20.85
CA GLY A 3 5.93 6.00 20.16
C GLY A 3 5.98 6.32 18.67
N ASN A 4 7.17 6.26 18.09
CA ASN A 4 7.38 6.14 16.64
C ASN A 4 6.84 4.77 16.19
N GLU A 5 5.54 4.49 16.40
CA GLU A 5 4.93 3.33 15.81
C GLU A 5 4.89 3.53 14.30
N GLU A 6 5.35 2.53 13.54
CA GLU A 6 5.18 2.57 12.10
C GLU A 6 3.69 2.64 11.75
N PRO A 7 3.30 3.45 10.75
CA PRO A 7 1.89 3.64 10.40
C PRO A 7 1.27 2.40 9.77
N TYR A 8 2.03 1.31 9.61
CA TYR A 8 1.63 0.07 8.99
C TYR A 8 2.29 -1.14 9.64
N THR A 9 1.75 -2.32 9.38
CA THR A 9 2.40 -3.61 9.64
C THR A 9 2.35 -4.49 8.41
N VAL A 10 3.25 -5.49 8.37
CA VAL A 10 3.23 -6.54 7.35
C VAL A 10 3.05 -7.88 8.01
N THR A 11 2.09 -8.66 7.53
CA THR A 11 1.85 -10.04 7.96
C THR A 11 1.73 -10.93 6.73
N GLY A 12 2.73 -11.78 6.50
CA GLY A 12 2.80 -12.59 5.29
C GLY A 12 2.87 -11.73 4.03
N ASN A 13 1.76 -11.70 3.28
CA ASN A 13 1.63 -10.93 2.04
C ASN A 13 0.65 -9.75 2.17
N THR A 14 0.28 -9.39 3.40
CA THR A 14 -0.72 -8.36 3.67
C THR A 14 -0.05 -7.16 4.34
N ILE A 15 -0.23 -5.99 3.75
CA ILE A 15 0.15 -4.69 4.31
C ILE A 15 -1.08 -4.13 5.03
N THR A 16 -0.99 -3.87 6.33
CA THR A 16 -2.12 -3.29 7.10
C THR A 16 -1.80 -1.86 7.48
N LEU A 17 -2.65 -0.91 7.09
CA LEU A 17 -2.60 0.46 7.60
C LEU A 17 -3.07 0.46 9.06
N LYS A 18 -2.17 0.81 9.99
CA LYS A 18 -2.46 0.90 11.43
C LYS A 18 -2.89 2.31 11.82
N ASP A 19 -2.15 3.32 11.34
CA ASP A 19 -2.44 4.71 11.63
C ASP A 19 -3.27 5.29 10.48
N GLU A 20 -4.59 5.29 10.67
CA GLU A 20 -5.54 5.80 9.70
C GLU A 20 -5.45 7.32 9.49
N SER A 21 -4.68 8.05 10.31
CA SER A 21 -4.39 9.48 10.09
C SER A 21 -3.27 9.70 9.06
N LYS A 22 -2.61 8.63 8.64
CA LYS A 22 -1.53 8.64 7.64
C LYS A 22 -1.98 7.98 6.35
N GLN A 23 -1.21 8.25 5.31
CA GLN A 23 -1.27 7.55 4.03
C GLN A 23 0.04 6.81 3.78
N LEU A 24 -0.02 5.73 3.02
CA LEU A 24 1.16 5.02 2.52
C LEU A 24 1.21 5.17 1.01
N LEU A 25 2.37 5.54 0.48
CA LEU A 25 2.65 5.43 -0.94
C LEU A 25 3.50 4.18 -1.15
N LEU A 26 2.87 3.12 -1.64
CA LEU A 26 3.55 1.88 -1.98
C LEU A 26 4.24 2.08 -3.34
N VAL A 27 5.57 2.15 -3.29
CA VAL A 27 6.43 2.34 -4.45
C VAL A 27 6.62 0.99 -5.13
N THR A 28 6.06 0.88 -6.32
CA THR A 28 6.12 -0.31 -7.18
C THR A 28 7.39 -0.29 -8.04
N ALA A 29 7.61 -1.35 -8.83
CA ALA A 29 8.64 -1.33 -9.86
C ALA A 29 8.24 -0.39 -11.01
N ASP A 30 9.23 0.17 -11.73
CA ASP A 30 9.07 1.21 -12.77
C ASP A 30 8.02 0.94 -13.85
N ARG A 31 7.66 -0.33 -14.08
CA ARG A 31 6.64 -0.73 -15.07
C ARG A 31 5.19 -0.67 -14.56
N TYR A 32 4.98 -0.37 -13.28
CA TYR A 32 3.65 -0.30 -12.66
C TYR A 32 3.48 1.04 -11.94
N PRO A 33 2.26 1.62 -11.96
CA PRO A 33 1.96 2.81 -11.17
C PRO A 33 2.04 2.49 -9.67
N ASN A 34 2.42 3.51 -8.89
CA ASN A 34 2.46 3.40 -7.42
C ASN A 34 1.04 3.24 -6.87
N ILE A 35 0.93 2.83 -5.61
CA ILE A 35 -0.37 2.64 -4.96
C ILE A 35 -0.46 3.55 -3.74
N LEU A 36 -1.48 4.40 -3.70
CA LEU A 36 -1.81 5.20 -2.54
C LEU A 36 -2.78 4.43 -1.65
N VAL A 37 -2.41 4.28 -0.38
CA VAL A 37 -3.21 3.62 0.66
C VAL A 37 -3.63 4.68 1.67
N SER A 38 -4.93 4.80 1.89
CA SER A 38 -5.52 5.67 2.90
C SER A 38 -6.57 4.90 3.70
N LYS A 39 -7.10 5.50 4.77
CA LYS A 39 -8.26 4.94 5.49
C LYS A 39 -9.44 4.63 4.56
N TYR A 40 -9.62 5.41 3.50
CA TYR A 40 -10.84 5.39 2.68
C TYR A 40 -10.70 4.61 1.38
N SER A 41 -9.47 4.40 0.91
CA SER A 41 -9.21 3.85 -0.42
C SER A 41 -7.83 3.23 -0.54
N VAL A 42 -7.72 2.28 -1.47
CA VAL A 42 -6.48 1.78 -2.04
C VAL A 42 -6.59 1.98 -3.55
N GLU A 43 -5.73 2.81 -4.12
CA GLU A 43 -5.86 3.24 -5.51
C GLU A 43 -4.50 3.38 -6.19
N LEU A 44 -4.47 3.22 -7.51
CA LEU A 44 -3.29 3.55 -8.30
C LEU A 44 -3.04 5.05 -8.23
N SER A 45 -1.77 5.42 -8.25
CA SER A 45 -1.34 6.80 -8.06
C SER A 45 -0.17 7.13 -8.97
N ASP A 46 -0.23 8.32 -9.56
CA ASP A 46 0.86 8.93 -10.31
C ASP A 46 1.87 9.65 -9.39
N TRP A 47 1.73 9.51 -8.07
CA TRP A 47 2.61 10.18 -7.12
C TRP A 47 4.01 9.56 -7.15
N GLU A 48 5.00 10.41 -7.36
CA GLU A 48 6.41 10.06 -7.19
C GLU A 48 6.78 9.90 -5.71
N PRO A 49 7.83 9.13 -5.35
CA PRO A 49 8.23 8.85 -3.98
C PRO A 49 8.92 10.02 -3.27
N GLU A 50 8.34 11.21 -3.33
CA GLU A 50 8.80 12.41 -2.64
C GLU A 50 8.27 12.49 -1.21
N ARG A 51 9.00 13.18 -0.33
CA ARG A 51 8.61 13.35 1.07
C ARG A 51 7.44 14.32 1.19
N ARG A 52 6.27 13.82 1.56
CA ARG A 52 5.05 14.62 1.78
C ARG A 52 4.57 14.52 3.23
N PRO A 53 4.07 15.61 3.83
CA PRO A 53 3.47 15.55 5.17
C PRO A 53 2.32 14.55 5.21
N GLY A 54 2.30 13.67 6.22
CA GLY A 54 1.23 12.67 6.39
C GLY A 54 1.32 11.45 5.48
N VAL A 55 2.28 11.40 4.55
CA VAL A 55 2.48 10.29 3.62
C VAL A 55 3.79 9.58 3.92
N LYS A 56 3.76 8.25 4.05
CA LYS A 56 4.94 7.41 4.21
C LYS A 56 5.19 6.64 2.91
N ASN A 57 6.34 6.87 2.30
CA ASN A 57 6.77 6.10 1.13
C ASN A 57 7.32 4.74 1.59
N ILE A 58 6.93 3.68 0.89
CA ILE A 58 7.30 2.29 1.19
C ILE A 58 7.70 1.61 -0.12
N SER A 59 8.98 1.24 -0.27
CA SER A 59 9.41 0.43 -1.40
C SER A 59 8.93 -1.01 -1.24
N LEU A 60 8.09 -1.48 -2.18
CA LEU A 60 7.61 -2.87 -2.16
C LEU A 60 8.75 -3.87 -2.37
N GLN A 61 9.75 -3.48 -3.18
CA GLN A 61 10.94 -4.29 -3.41
C GLN A 61 11.75 -4.46 -2.11
N GLU A 62 11.94 -3.39 -1.34
CA GLU A 62 12.63 -3.44 -0.06
C GLU A 62 11.82 -4.18 1.00
N LEU A 63 10.49 -4.01 0.99
CA LEU A 63 9.58 -4.60 1.96
C LEU A 63 9.50 -6.12 1.81
N PHE A 64 9.33 -6.61 0.58
CA PHE A 64 9.15 -8.03 0.30
C PHE A 64 10.42 -8.74 -0.17
N LYS A 65 11.53 -8.01 -0.33
CA LYS A 65 12.82 -8.51 -0.87
C LYS A 65 12.70 -9.13 -2.28
N ARG A 66 11.66 -8.77 -3.03
CA ARG A 66 11.38 -9.20 -4.41
C ARG A 66 10.34 -8.31 -5.07
N ASP A 67 10.29 -8.36 -6.40
CA ASP A 67 9.20 -7.77 -7.18
C ASP A 67 7.88 -8.49 -6.87
N LYS A 68 7.04 -7.83 -6.08
CA LYS A 68 5.70 -8.30 -5.72
C LYS A 68 4.68 -7.63 -6.63
N THR A 69 4.05 -8.44 -7.49
CA THR A 69 2.90 -8.00 -8.29
C THR A 69 1.57 -8.39 -7.67
N TYR A 70 1.58 -9.28 -6.67
CA TYR A 70 0.39 -9.81 -6.03
C TYR A 70 0.51 -9.76 -4.50
N PHE A 71 -0.36 -9.01 -3.85
CA PHE A 71 -0.41 -8.83 -2.39
C PHE A 71 -1.75 -8.30 -1.92
N PHE A 72 -1.92 -8.22 -0.60
CA PHE A 72 -3.13 -7.68 0.00
C PHE A 72 -2.82 -6.40 0.75
N VAL A 73 -3.80 -5.49 0.76
CA VAL A 73 -3.76 -4.27 1.58
C VAL A 73 -4.99 -4.26 2.46
N ARG A 74 -4.83 -4.04 3.76
CA ARG A 74 -5.94 -3.83 4.68
C ARG A 74 -5.92 -2.38 5.15
N ALA A 75 -7.00 -1.66 4.87
CA ALA A 75 -7.15 -0.26 5.25
C ALA A 75 -8.63 0.05 5.55
N GLY A 76 -8.90 0.83 6.61
CA GLY A 76 -10.26 1.22 6.97
C GLY A 76 -11.21 0.06 7.29
N GLY A 77 -10.68 -1.09 7.71
CA GLY A 77 -11.47 -2.31 7.93
C GLY A 77 -11.82 -3.09 6.66
N VAL A 78 -11.36 -2.64 5.49
CA VAL A 78 -11.54 -3.30 4.19
C VAL A 78 -10.25 -3.99 3.77
N GLU A 79 -10.37 -5.16 3.15
CA GLU A 79 -9.24 -5.88 2.55
C GLU A 79 -9.30 -5.74 1.02
N TYR A 80 -8.19 -5.33 0.43
CA TYR A 80 -8.02 -5.15 -1.00
C TYR A 80 -7.02 -6.19 -1.50
N GLN A 81 -7.38 -6.90 -2.56
CA GLN A 81 -6.43 -7.66 -3.35
C GLN A 81 -5.79 -6.74 -4.38
N VAL A 82 -4.46 -6.73 -4.42
CA VAL A 82 -3.67 -6.05 -5.45
C VAL A 82 -3.04 -7.10 -6.35
N ASP A 83 -3.40 -7.08 -7.63
CA ASP A 83 -2.77 -7.85 -8.70
C ASP A 83 -2.38 -6.93 -9.88
N LEU A 84 -1.14 -6.46 -9.85
CA LEU A 84 -0.58 -5.56 -10.87
C LEU A 84 -0.48 -6.18 -12.27
N LYS A 85 -0.64 -7.51 -12.39
CA LYS A 85 -0.65 -8.15 -13.72
C LYS A 85 -2.02 -8.07 -14.38
N TYR A 86 -3.09 -7.82 -13.62
CA TYR A 86 -4.43 -7.72 -14.14
C TYR A 86 -4.77 -6.26 -14.46
N THR A 87 -4.58 -5.87 -15.72
CA THR A 87 -4.60 -4.45 -16.15
C THR A 87 -5.97 -3.80 -16.12
N GLU A 88 -7.06 -4.58 -16.18
CA GLU A 88 -8.42 -4.03 -16.19
C GLU A 88 -8.85 -3.52 -14.80
N SER A 89 -8.51 -4.26 -13.74
CA SER A 89 -8.86 -3.91 -12.37
C SER A 89 -7.81 -4.47 -11.40
N PRO A 90 -6.62 -3.84 -11.30
CA PRO A 90 -5.50 -4.37 -10.53
C PRO A 90 -5.72 -4.28 -9.02
N ILE A 91 -6.73 -3.53 -8.56
CA ILE A 91 -7.10 -3.43 -7.15
C ILE A 91 -8.57 -3.81 -7.02
N THR A 92 -8.86 -4.81 -6.18
CA THR A 92 -10.21 -5.32 -5.97
C THR A 92 -10.52 -5.37 -4.49
N GLU A 93 -11.62 -4.75 -4.08
CA GLU A 93 -12.16 -4.87 -2.73
C GLU A 93 -12.69 -6.30 -2.50
N MET A 94 -12.23 -6.94 -1.44
CA MET A 94 -12.66 -8.27 -1.03
C MET A 94 -13.89 -8.16 -0.13
N LYS A 95 -15.02 -8.72 -0.56
CA LYS A 95 -16.20 -8.87 0.29
C LYS A 95 -16.10 -10.20 1.04
N PHE A 96 -16.25 -10.14 2.36
CA PHE A 96 -16.38 -11.31 3.22
C PHE A 96 -17.84 -11.77 3.30
#